data_AF-A0A4Y1QLF6-F1
#
_entry.id   AF-A0A4Y1QLF6-F1
#
_cell.length_a   1.000
_cell.length_b   1.000
_cell.length_c   1.000
_cell.angle_alpha   90.00
_cell.angle_beta   90.00
_cell.angle_gamma   90.00
#
_symmetry.space_group_name_H-M   'P 1'
#
loop_
_entity.id
_entity.type
_entity.pdbx_description
1 polymer ?
#
loop_
_entity_poly.entity_id
_entity_poly.type
_entity_poly.pdbx_seq_one_letter_code
_entity_poly.pdbx_strand_id
1 'polypeptide(L)'
;MEIKSNYKEEAPEAIMWSQKAWALLSTVRSQSPLIQCITNFVSMDLMANTLLSAGASPAMLHTLEELPDFTPQVHALCVNVGTLSAGWLPAMKLAAELAHKSGKPWVLDPVAAGASGFRLKGLLGACGA
;
A
#
# COMPACT_ATOMS: atom_id res chain seq x y z
N MET A 1 45.46 -2.14 32.35
CA MET A 1 45.03 -1.87 30.95
C MET A 1 43.52 -1.87 30.97
N GLU A 2 42.93 -0.75 31.37
CA GLU A 2 41.47 -0.59 31.46
C GLU A 2 40.92 -0.32 30.05
N ILE A 3 40.11 -1.25 29.55
CA ILE A 3 39.34 -1.04 28.33
C ILE A 3 38.18 -0.13 28.73
N LYS A 4 38.36 1.18 28.55
CA LYS A 4 37.24 2.12 28.58
C LYS A 4 36.33 1.81 27.39
N SER A 5 35.22 1.12 27.62
CA SER A 5 34.19 0.97 26.60
C SER A 5 33.49 2.30 26.42
N ASN A 6 33.95 3.09 25.45
CA ASN A 6 33.22 4.24 24.92
C ASN A 6 32.01 3.72 24.11
N TYR A 7 31.03 3.13 24.79
CA TYR A 7 29.68 3.11 24.26
C TYR A 7 29.21 4.56 24.30
N LYS A 8 29.31 5.24 23.16
CA LYS A 8 28.56 6.47 22.92
C LYS A 8 27.10 6.13 23.18
N GLU A 9 26.45 6.87 24.07
CA GLU A 9 25.00 6.89 24.21
C GLU A 9 24.40 7.11 22.81
N GLU A 10 23.84 6.05 22.21
CA GLU A 10 23.14 6.15 20.94
C GLU A 10 21.93 7.05 21.14
N ALA A 11 21.78 8.03 20.23
CA ALA A 11 20.78 9.07 20.33
C ALA A 11 19.36 8.49 20.52
N PRO A 12 18.51 9.10 21.37
CA PRO A 12 17.20 8.56 21.78
C PRO A 12 16.21 8.29 20.63
N GLU A 13 16.43 8.84 19.43
CA GLU A 13 15.57 8.61 18.26
C GLU A 13 15.68 7.21 17.64
N ALA A 14 16.86 6.57 17.66
CA ALA A 14 17.05 5.29 16.99
C ALA A 14 16.34 4.12 17.71
N ILE A 15 16.30 4.17 19.05
CA ILE A 15 15.58 3.21 19.90
C ILE A 15 14.05 3.32 19.69
N MET A 16 13.55 4.50 19.32
CA MET A 16 12.12 4.75 19.11
C MET A 16 11.57 4.07 17.84
N TRP A 17 12.34 4.06 16.74
CA TRP A 17 11.86 3.51 15.46
C TRP A 17 11.76 1.98 15.46
N SER A 18 12.70 1.29 16.09
CA SER A 18 12.67 -0.18 16.17
C SER A 18 11.46 -0.67 16.98
N GLN A 19 11.19 -0.04 18.12
CA GLN A 19 10.01 -0.33 18.94
C GLN A 19 8.71 -0.03 18.20
N LYS A 20 8.62 1.12 17.52
CA LYS A 20 7.44 1.49 16.73
C LYS A 20 7.21 0.54 15.56
N ALA A 21 8.26 0.18 14.82
CA ALA A 21 8.18 -0.76 13.71
C ALA A 21 7.72 -2.14 14.18
N TRP A 22 8.27 -2.63 15.30
CA TRP A 22 7.86 -3.90 15.90
C TRP A 22 6.39 -3.89 16.34
N ALA A 23 5.94 -2.80 16.98
CA ALA A 23 4.55 -2.65 17.39
C ALA A 23 3.59 -2.69 16.19
N LEU A 24 3.89 -1.93 15.12
CA LEU A 24 3.08 -1.91 13.90
C LEU A 24 3.05 -3.28 13.21
N LEU A 25 4.20 -3.95 13.05
CA LEU A 25 4.26 -5.28 12.45
C LEU A 25 3.50 -6.31 13.29
N SER A 26 3.58 -6.23 14.62
CA SER A 26 2.83 -7.09 15.53
C SER A 26 1.31 -6.89 15.37
N THR A 27 0.87 -5.63 15.23
CA THR A 27 -0.54 -5.31 14.96
C THR A 27 -1.01 -5.92 13.65
N VAL A 28 -0.25 -5.75 12.55
CA VAL A 28 -0.56 -6.36 11.25
C VAL A 28 -0.72 -7.87 11.38
N ARG A 29 0.25 -8.56 12.02
CA ARG A 29 0.19 -10.00 12.23
C ARG A 29 -1.01 -10.44 13.07
N SER A 30 -1.38 -9.68 14.10
CA SER A 30 -2.53 -10.02 14.96
C SER A 30 -3.88 -9.80 14.26
N GLN A 31 -3.97 -8.79 13.40
CA GLN A 31 -5.23 -8.42 12.74
C GLN A 31 -5.43 -9.16 11.42
N SER A 32 -4.35 -9.62 10.79
CA SER A 32 -4.34 -10.23 9.46
C SER A 32 -5.19 -9.46 8.44
N PRO A 33 -4.92 -8.16 8.24
CA PRO A 33 -5.82 -7.30 7.47
C PRO A 33 -5.90 -7.75 6.01
N LEU A 34 -7.13 -7.77 5.49
CA LEU A 34 -7.42 -7.92 4.06
C LEU A 34 -7.04 -6.64 3.29
N ILE A 35 -6.07 -6.74 2.40
CA ILE A 35 -5.55 -5.62 1.60
C ILE A 35 -5.91 -5.84 0.13
N GLN A 36 -6.78 -4.97 -0.41
CA GLN A 36 -7.03 -4.94 -1.84
C GLN A 36 -5.83 -4.32 -2.56
N CYS A 37 -5.42 -4.95 -3.64
CA CYS A 37 -4.21 -4.64 -4.35
C CYS A 37 -4.52 -4.48 -5.84
N ILE A 38 -4.47 -3.25 -6.34
CA ILE A 38 -4.53 -2.95 -7.78
C ILE A 38 -3.13 -2.48 -8.18
N THR A 39 -2.26 -3.44 -8.50
CA THR A 39 -0.84 -3.19 -8.74
C THR A 39 -0.42 -3.52 -10.17
N ASN A 40 0.82 -3.21 -10.51
CA ASN A 40 1.39 -3.52 -11.81
C ASN A 40 1.73 -5.02 -11.97
N PHE A 41 1.83 -5.47 -13.22
CA PHE A 41 2.11 -6.88 -13.54
C PHE A 41 3.47 -7.37 -13.03
N VAL A 42 4.47 -6.49 -12.94
CA VAL A 42 5.84 -6.86 -12.56
C VAL A 42 5.95 -7.14 -11.06
N SER A 43 5.19 -6.43 -10.23
CA SER A 43 5.27 -6.54 -8.77
C SER A 43 4.13 -7.32 -8.13
N MET A 44 3.20 -7.90 -8.89
CA MET A 44 2.00 -8.56 -8.36
C MET A 44 2.36 -9.68 -7.36
N ASP A 45 3.20 -10.64 -7.78
CA ASP A 45 3.62 -11.75 -6.93
C ASP A 45 4.48 -11.30 -5.74
N LEU A 46 5.38 -10.34 -5.98
CA LEU A 46 6.24 -9.79 -4.93
C LEU A 46 5.39 -9.12 -3.85
N MET A 47 4.39 -8.34 -4.23
CA MET A 47 3.50 -7.65 -3.31
C MET A 47 2.62 -8.63 -2.53
N ALA A 48 2.08 -9.65 -3.19
CA ALA A 48 1.32 -10.71 -2.52
C ALA A 48 2.17 -11.41 -1.45
N ASN A 49 3.35 -11.92 -1.83
CA ASN A 49 4.22 -12.64 -0.91
C ASN A 49 4.76 -11.76 0.22
N THR A 50 5.03 -10.48 -0.07
CA THR A 50 5.44 -9.52 0.98
C THR A 50 4.33 -9.33 2.00
N LEU A 51 3.09 -9.11 1.56
CA LEU A 51 1.93 -8.97 2.46
C LEU A 51 1.68 -10.23 3.28
N LEU A 52 1.74 -11.41 2.65
CA LEU A 52 1.64 -12.71 3.34
C LEU A 52 2.73 -12.86 4.40
N SER A 53 3.99 -12.53 4.06
CA SER A 53 5.11 -12.62 5.01
C SER A 53 4.99 -11.65 6.19
N ALA A 54 4.35 -10.50 5.97
CA ALA A 54 4.02 -9.53 7.01
C ALA A 54 2.84 -9.98 7.88
N GLY A 55 2.11 -11.02 7.49
CA GLY A 55 0.94 -11.55 8.18
C GLY A 55 -0.38 -10.92 7.75
N ALA A 56 -0.43 -10.20 6.63
CA ALA A 56 -1.65 -9.67 6.03
C ALA A 56 -2.24 -10.65 5.00
N SER A 57 -3.46 -10.37 4.54
CA SER A 57 -4.13 -11.15 3.48
C SER A 57 -4.27 -10.31 2.20
N PRO A 58 -3.46 -10.55 1.16
CA PRO A 58 -3.57 -9.81 -0.10
C PRO A 58 -4.73 -10.31 -0.97
N ALA A 59 -5.40 -9.39 -1.67
CA ALA A 59 -6.37 -9.70 -2.72
C ALA A 59 -6.10 -8.86 -3.98
N MET A 60 -5.73 -9.51 -5.08
CA MET A 60 -5.38 -8.86 -6.37
C MET A 60 -6.63 -8.67 -7.23
N LEU A 61 -7.42 -7.63 -6.93
CA LEU A 61 -8.80 -7.50 -7.41
C LEU A 61 -9.05 -6.12 -8.03
N HIS A 62 -9.39 -6.11 -9.32
CA HIS A 62 -9.45 -4.89 -10.15
C HIS A 62 -10.57 -4.93 -11.21
N THR A 63 -11.45 -5.93 -11.20
CA THR A 63 -12.56 -6.02 -12.16
C THR A 63 -13.67 -5.05 -11.75
N LEU A 64 -14.12 -4.19 -12.65
CA LEU A 64 -15.04 -3.09 -12.32
C LEU A 64 -16.33 -3.56 -11.65
N GLU A 65 -16.82 -4.71 -12.08
CA GLU A 65 -18.10 -5.30 -11.70
C GLU A 65 -18.13 -5.78 -10.24
N GLU A 66 -16.99 -6.21 -9.70
CA GLU A 66 -16.86 -6.72 -8.32
C GLU A 66 -16.40 -5.65 -7.32
N LEU A 67 -15.88 -4.51 -7.79
CA LEU A 67 -15.38 -3.44 -6.92
C LEU A 67 -16.43 -2.91 -5.93
N PRO A 68 -17.70 -2.65 -6.32
CA PRO A 68 -18.72 -2.16 -5.38
C PRO A 68 -18.99 -3.10 -4.23
N ASP A 69 -18.87 -4.41 -4.46
CA ASP A 69 -19.12 -5.43 -3.45
C ASP A 69 -17.88 -5.72 -2.59
N PHE A 70 -16.68 -5.66 -3.20
CA PHE A 70 -15.44 -6.07 -2.56
C PHE A 70 -14.73 -4.93 -1.81
N THR A 71 -14.59 -3.76 -2.44
CA THR A 71 -13.78 -2.64 -1.92
C THR A 71 -14.27 -2.15 -0.54
N PRO A 72 -15.59 -2.06 -0.26
CA PRO A 72 -16.07 -1.68 1.07
C PRO A 72 -15.76 -2.70 2.18
N GLN A 73 -15.44 -3.95 1.82
CA GLN A 73 -15.19 -5.03 2.77
C GLN A 73 -13.72 -5.15 3.18
N VAL A 74 -12.79 -4.53 2.45
CA VAL A 74 -11.36 -4.62 2.77
C VAL A 74 -10.97 -3.72 3.95
N HIS A 75 -9.77 -3.96 4.50
CA HIS A 75 -9.20 -3.12 5.55
C HIS A 75 -8.43 -1.93 4.97
N ALA A 76 -7.81 -2.10 3.80
CA ALA A 76 -7.15 -1.02 3.07
C ALA A 76 -7.02 -1.35 1.57
N LEU A 77 -6.80 -0.31 0.76
CA LEU A 77 -6.54 -0.40 -0.68
C LEU A 77 -5.13 0.11 -1.02
N CYS A 78 -4.40 -0.62 -1.86
CA CYS A 78 -3.14 -0.20 -2.46
C CYS A 78 -3.30 -0.11 -3.98
N VAL A 79 -3.03 1.07 -4.55
CA VAL A 79 -3.06 1.33 -5.99
C VAL A 79 -1.66 1.66 -6.47
N ASN A 80 -1.10 0.83 -7.35
CA ASN A 80 0.19 1.07 -7.99
C ASN A 80 0.02 1.09 -9.51
N VAL A 81 0.54 2.14 -10.14
CA VAL A 81 0.35 2.42 -11.57
C VAL A 81 1.55 2.04 -12.45
N GLY A 82 2.46 1.18 -11.98
CA GLY A 82 3.71 0.82 -12.67
C GLY A 82 3.52 0.37 -14.13
N THR A 83 2.53 -0.47 -14.40
CA THR A 83 2.14 -0.92 -15.76
C THR A 83 0.73 -0.43 -16.11
N LEU A 84 0.46 0.86 -15.87
CA LEU A 84 -0.85 1.47 -16.11
C LEU A 84 -1.34 1.22 -17.54
N SER A 85 -2.58 0.76 -17.65
CA SER A 85 -3.30 0.59 -18.91
C SER A 85 -4.56 1.44 -18.92
N ALA A 86 -5.06 1.78 -20.11
CA ALA A 86 -6.34 2.50 -20.25
C ALA A 86 -7.52 1.70 -19.69
N GLY A 87 -7.48 0.37 -19.73
CA GLY A 87 -8.53 -0.50 -19.20
C GLY A 87 -8.55 -0.56 -17.67
N TRP A 88 -7.41 -0.39 -17.01
CA TRP A 88 -7.31 -0.48 -15.55
C TRP A 88 -7.53 0.87 -14.84
N LEU A 89 -7.29 1.98 -15.54
CA LEU A 89 -7.44 3.31 -14.96
C LEU A 89 -8.86 3.58 -14.39
N PRO A 90 -9.96 3.19 -15.06
CA PRO A 90 -11.31 3.32 -14.48
C PRO A 90 -11.49 2.51 -13.19
N ALA A 91 -10.97 1.28 -13.15
CA ALA A 91 -11.06 0.42 -11.96
C ALA A 91 -10.26 0.99 -10.78
N MET A 92 -9.05 1.48 -11.03
CA MET A 92 -8.23 2.14 -10.01
C MET A 92 -8.94 3.35 -9.39
N LYS A 93 -9.59 4.17 -10.23
CA LYS A 93 -10.36 5.33 -9.78
C LYS A 93 -11.59 4.94 -8.98
N LEU A 94 -12.37 3.98 -9.48
CA LEU A 94 -13.58 3.49 -8.80
C LEU A 94 -13.23 2.87 -7.44
N ALA A 95 -12.17 2.07 -7.36
CA ALA A 95 -11.71 1.50 -6.10
C ALA A 95 -11.28 2.59 -5.10
N ALA A 96 -10.53 3.60 -5.54
CA ALA A 96 -10.14 4.72 -4.66
C ALA A 96 -11.36 5.50 -4.14
N GLU A 97 -12.33 5.78 -5.02
CA GLU A 97 -13.59 6.45 -4.65
C GLU A 97 -14.42 5.62 -3.66
N LEU A 98 -14.55 4.30 -3.91
CA LEU A 98 -15.28 3.40 -3.02
C LEU A 98 -14.58 3.25 -1.67
N ALA A 99 -13.26 3.19 -1.64
CA ALA A 99 -12.47 3.16 -0.41
C ALA A 99 -12.69 4.46 0.38
N HIS A 100 -12.60 5.62 -0.27
CA HIS A 100 -12.87 6.92 0.36
C HIS A 100 -14.29 6.99 0.95
N LYS A 101 -15.31 6.69 0.15
CA LYS A 101 -16.73 6.67 0.56
C LYS A 101 -17.00 5.70 1.72
N SER A 102 -16.28 4.59 1.77
CA SER A 102 -16.43 3.55 2.80
C SER A 102 -15.53 3.77 4.02
N GLY A 103 -14.82 4.90 4.10
CA GLY A 103 -13.89 5.22 5.19
C GLY A 103 -12.69 4.28 5.29
N LYS A 104 -12.32 3.62 4.18
CA LYS A 104 -11.17 2.71 4.12
C LYS A 104 -9.91 3.50 3.75
N PRO A 105 -8.80 3.34 4.49
CA PRO A 105 -7.54 3.93 4.11
C PRO A 105 -7.08 3.37 2.76
N TRP A 106 -6.55 4.24 1.91
CA TRP A 106 -5.98 3.82 0.63
C TRP A 106 -4.68 4.57 0.34
N VAL A 107 -3.79 3.93 -0.43
CA VAL A 107 -2.48 4.46 -0.80
C VAL A 107 -2.33 4.43 -2.31
N LEU A 108 -1.81 5.53 -2.85
CA LEU A 108 -1.34 5.63 -4.23
C LEU A 108 0.19 5.51 -4.29
N ASP A 109 0.67 4.60 -5.12
CA ASP A 109 2.07 4.53 -5.55
C ASP A 109 2.18 5.06 -6.99
N PRO A 110 2.61 6.33 -7.17
CA PRO A 110 2.58 7.05 -8.44
C PRO A 110 3.80 6.75 -9.33
N VAL A 111 4.10 5.46 -9.54
CA VAL A 111 5.25 5.00 -10.34
C VAL A 111 5.30 5.70 -11.70
N ALA A 112 6.40 6.42 -11.93
CA ALA A 112 6.67 7.16 -13.16
C ALA A 112 5.54 8.13 -13.58
N ALA A 113 4.82 8.74 -12.62
CA ALA A 113 3.70 9.65 -12.87
C ALA A 113 4.02 10.76 -13.91
N GLY A 114 5.22 11.32 -13.86
CA GLY A 114 5.68 12.36 -14.78
C GLY A 114 6.21 11.87 -16.13
N ALA A 115 6.33 10.56 -16.35
CA ALA A 115 6.95 10.02 -17.57
C ALA A 115 6.06 10.17 -18.82
N SER A 116 4.75 10.36 -18.65
CA SER A 116 3.86 10.63 -19.78
C SER A 116 2.63 11.43 -19.37
N GLY A 117 2.06 12.18 -20.31
CA GLY A 117 0.81 12.91 -20.09
C GLY A 117 -0.37 12.00 -19.74
N PHE A 118 -0.37 10.74 -20.22
CA PHE A 118 -1.38 9.75 -19.87
C PHE A 118 -1.35 9.41 -18.37
N ARG A 119 -0.16 9.12 -17.82
CA ARG A 119 0.01 8.81 -16.39
C ARG A 119 -0.37 10.01 -15.53
N LEU A 120 0.18 11.19 -15.84
CA LEU A 120 -0.07 12.39 -15.05
C LEU A 120 -1.55 12.76 -15.00
N LYS A 121 -2.23 12.81 -16.17
CA LYS A 121 -3.66 13.13 -16.23
C LYS A 121 -4.53 12.06 -15.54
N GLY A 122 -4.17 10.79 -15.70
CA GLY A 122 -4.88 9.69 -15.06
C GLY A 122 -4.86 9.79 -13.53
N LEU A 123 -3.69 10.07 -12.97
CA LEU A 123 -3.45 10.17 -11.53
C LEU A 123 -4.06 11.42 -10.89
N LEU A 124 -3.96 12.58 -11.53
CA LEU A 124 -4.56 13.82 -11.01
C LEU A 124 -6.08 13.69 -10.81
N GLY A 125 -6.75 12.93 -11.69
CA GLY A 125 -8.18 12.65 -11.55
C GLY A 125 -8.53 11.63 -10.46
N ALA A 126 -7.55 10.92 -9.88
CA ALA A 126 -7.77 9.98 -8.78
C ALA A 126 -7.57 10.65 -7.40
N CYS A 127 -6.73 11.68 -7.31
CA CYS A 127 -6.46 12.42 -6.07
C CYS A 127 -7.58 13.39 -5.64
N GLY A 128 -8.63 13.56 -6.46
CA GLY A 128 -9.80 14.39 -6.14
C GLY A 128 -11.00 13.61 -5.61
N ALA A 129 -10.85 12.31 -5.36
CA ALA A 129 -11.89 11.40 -4.87
C ALA A 129 -11.87 11.27 -3.34
#